data_AF-A0A9W6ZQS0-F1
#
_entry.id   AF-A0A9W6ZQS0-F1
#
_cell.length_a   1.000
_cell.length_b   1.000
_cell.length_c   1.000
_cell.angle_alpha   90.00
_cell.angle_beta   90.00
_cell.angle_gamma   90.00
#
_symmetry.space_group_name_H-M   'P 1'
#
loop_
_entity.id
_entity.type
_entity.pdbx_description
1 polymer ?
#
loop_
_entity_poly.entity_id
_entity_poly.type
_entity_poly.pdbx_seq_one_letter_code
_entity_poly.pdbx_strand_id
1 'polypeptide(L)'
;MHITLQSSHVIHIAGGFGFSPTGKASLTLESFSIQQKEDDEKFSAFFILRKYSTPDAFLEEYSEALDTNKCLIEDGHDHHDDVIIDVSDQSSWASPQQVSHPFDPSSSGLYYLIFQRCSPTGDDKHHKVSFLLNHHFANYAEDGREDHLSVGEQPLPTIYAIFGMLYAAAAAGWVLAVRRAKKAEFGAAS
;
A
#
# COMPACT_ATOMS: atom_id res chain seq x y z
N MET A 1 13.18 2.37 -5.69
CA MET A 1 13.89 1.52 -6.68
C MET A 1 13.74 0.06 -6.25
N HIS A 2 13.04 -0.75 -7.02
CA HIS A 2 12.91 -2.19 -6.79
C HIS A 2 13.46 -2.94 -8.00
N ILE A 3 14.33 -3.93 -7.77
CA ILE A 3 14.92 -4.79 -8.81
C ILE A 3 14.61 -6.23 -8.42
N THR A 4 13.82 -6.94 -9.24
CA THR A 4 13.45 -8.33 -8.94
C THR A 4 13.92 -9.24 -10.07
N LEU A 5 14.66 -10.29 -9.69
CA LEU A 5 15.10 -11.39 -10.55
C LEU A 5 14.44 -12.68 -10.05
N GLN A 6 13.12 -12.79 -10.16
CA GLN A 6 12.37 -13.96 -9.68
C GLN A 6 11.55 -14.58 -10.81
N SER A 7 11.37 -15.90 -10.73
CA SER A 7 10.53 -16.70 -11.62
C SER A 7 9.08 -16.82 -11.12
N SER A 8 8.64 -15.86 -10.28
CA SER A 8 7.27 -15.85 -9.75
C SER A 8 6.34 -15.18 -10.75
N HIS A 9 5.14 -15.71 -10.92
CA HIS A 9 4.10 -15.10 -11.73
C HIS A 9 3.43 -13.94 -11.01
N VAL A 10 3.57 -13.81 -9.69
CA VAL A 10 3.09 -12.66 -8.92
C VAL A 10 4.13 -12.23 -7.87
N ILE A 11 4.35 -10.92 -7.74
CA ILE A 11 5.36 -10.33 -6.86
C ILE A 11 4.74 -9.12 -6.17
N HIS A 12 4.74 -9.11 -4.84
CA HIS A 12 4.45 -7.93 -4.04
C HIS A 12 5.69 -7.01 -3.99
N ILE A 13 5.57 -5.77 -4.48
CA ILE A 13 6.72 -4.86 -4.67
C ILE A 13 6.92 -3.91 -3.49
N ALA A 14 5.84 -3.36 -2.96
CA ALA A 14 5.89 -2.36 -1.89
C ALA A 14 4.74 -2.60 -0.92
N GLY A 15 5.04 -2.51 0.38
CA GLY A 15 4.05 -2.67 1.46
C GLY A 15 2.86 -1.74 1.30
N GLY A 16 1.78 -2.07 2.00
CA GLY A 16 0.52 -1.34 1.89
C GLY A 16 0.65 0.15 2.21
N PHE A 17 0.19 1.00 1.30
CA PHE A 17 0.16 2.44 1.48
C PHE A 17 -1.29 2.95 1.58
N GLY A 18 -1.59 3.71 2.62
CA GLY A 18 -2.89 4.35 2.82
C GLY A 18 -2.92 5.73 2.18
N PHE A 19 -3.71 5.89 1.12
CA PHE A 19 -3.96 7.17 0.46
C PHE A 19 -5.14 7.90 1.09
N SER A 20 -4.96 9.18 1.40
CA SER A 20 -6.03 10.12 1.75
C SER A 20 -6.74 10.62 0.48
N PRO A 21 -7.86 11.35 0.60
CA PRO A 21 -8.51 12.04 -0.53
C PRO A 21 -7.67 13.14 -1.18
N THR A 22 -6.50 13.46 -0.62
CA THR A 22 -5.52 14.38 -1.19
C THR A 22 -4.32 13.65 -1.77
N GLY A 23 -4.28 12.31 -1.64
CA GLY A 23 -3.13 11.49 -2.00
C GLY A 23 -2.90 11.40 -3.49
N LYS A 24 -1.66 11.03 -3.84
CA LYS A 24 -1.25 10.82 -5.22
C LYS A 24 -0.29 9.64 -5.30
N ALA A 25 -0.58 8.73 -6.23
CA ALA A 25 0.35 7.70 -6.66
C ALA A 25 1.01 8.12 -7.96
N SER A 26 2.33 7.97 -8.05
CA SER A 26 3.08 8.10 -9.29
C SER A 26 3.96 6.88 -9.48
N LEU A 27 3.78 6.21 -10.61
CA LEU A 27 4.51 5.02 -11.01
C LEU A 27 5.24 5.31 -12.31
N THR A 28 6.54 5.05 -12.33
CA THR A 28 7.38 5.16 -13.52
C THR A 28 8.12 3.84 -13.71
N LEU A 29 7.84 3.19 -14.84
CA LEU A 29 8.45 1.94 -15.24
C LEU A 29 9.46 2.20 -16.36
N GLU A 30 10.66 1.68 -16.16
CA GLU A 30 11.78 1.78 -17.09
C GLU A 30 12.44 0.42 -17.30
N SER A 31 13.11 0.25 -18.44
CA SER A 31 13.97 -0.92 -18.72
C SER A 31 13.27 -2.27 -18.51
N PHE A 32 11.97 -2.36 -18.82
CA PHE A 32 11.22 -3.60 -18.72
C PHE A 32 11.69 -4.60 -19.79
N SER A 33 11.92 -5.85 -19.39
CA SER A 33 12.29 -6.93 -20.30
C SER A 33 11.96 -8.29 -19.70
N ILE A 34 11.69 -9.25 -20.58
CA ILE A 34 11.52 -10.66 -20.25
C ILE A 34 12.52 -11.45 -21.08
N GLN A 35 13.31 -12.33 -20.46
CA GLN A 35 14.25 -13.21 -21.17
C GLN A 35 13.47 -14.27 -21.94
N GLN A 36 13.12 -13.97 -23.19
CA GLN A 36 12.45 -14.86 -24.12
C GLN A 36 13.42 -15.81 -24.81
N LYS A 37 12.88 -16.96 -25.24
CA LYS A 37 13.58 -17.94 -26.09
C LYS A 37 13.07 -17.90 -27.54
N GLU A 38 11.89 -17.33 -27.79
CA GLU A 38 11.27 -17.15 -29.12
C GLU A 38 10.24 -15.98 -29.11
N ASP A 39 10.03 -15.35 -30.27
CA ASP A 39 9.21 -14.13 -30.50
C ASP A 39 7.67 -14.38 -30.53
N ASP A 40 7.20 -15.63 -30.46
CA ASP A 40 5.80 -15.99 -30.73
C ASP A 40 4.92 -16.19 -29.48
N GLU A 41 5.47 -16.07 -28.28
CA GLU A 41 4.68 -16.20 -27.05
C GLU A 41 3.99 -14.87 -26.71
N LYS A 42 2.66 -14.92 -26.62
CA LYS A 42 1.89 -13.80 -26.06
C LYS A 42 2.01 -13.85 -24.54
N PHE A 43 2.49 -12.76 -23.95
CA PHE A 43 2.57 -12.62 -22.50
C PHE A 43 1.60 -11.55 -22.04
N SER A 44 0.86 -11.83 -20.96
CA SER A 44 0.07 -10.83 -20.26
C SER A 44 0.80 -10.47 -18.97
N ALA A 45 1.20 -9.21 -18.82
CA ALA A 45 1.95 -8.77 -17.65
C ALA A 45 1.54 -7.35 -17.24
N PHE A 46 1.42 -7.14 -15.94
CA PHE A 46 0.80 -5.94 -15.36
C PHE A 46 1.54 -5.52 -14.09
N PHE A 47 1.64 -4.21 -13.87
CA PHE A 47 1.82 -3.64 -12.54
C PHE A 47 0.48 -3.09 -12.09
N ILE A 48 0.04 -3.49 -10.91
CA ILE A 48 -1.30 -3.24 -10.39
C ILE A 48 -1.14 -2.60 -9.03
N LEU A 49 -1.65 -1.38 -8.88
CA LEU A 49 -1.86 -0.76 -7.57
C LEU A 49 -3.33 -0.94 -7.22
N ARG A 50 -3.62 -1.94 -6.39
CA ARG A 50 -4.99 -2.36 -6.05
C ARG A 50 -5.39 -1.94 -4.65
N LYS A 51 -6.66 -1.54 -4.52
CA LYS A 51 -7.29 -1.17 -3.25
C LYS A 51 -7.73 -2.41 -2.46
N TYR A 52 -7.48 -2.39 -1.16
CA TYR A 52 -7.92 -3.42 -0.23
C TYR A 52 -8.59 -2.81 1.00
N SER A 53 -9.56 -3.53 1.56
CA SER A 53 -10.22 -3.12 2.80
C SER A 53 -9.31 -3.29 4.03
N THR A 54 -8.48 -4.34 4.02
CA THR A 54 -7.59 -4.71 5.13
C THR A 54 -6.31 -5.36 4.59
N PRO A 55 -5.22 -5.41 5.38
CA PRO A 55 -4.04 -6.19 5.05
C PRO A 55 -4.32 -7.68 4.86
N ASP A 56 -5.25 -8.25 5.64
CA ASP A 56 -5.59 -9.67 5.57
C ASP A 56 -6.29 -10.03 4.26
N ALA A 57 -7.18 -9.15 3.75
CA ALA A 57 -7.82 -9.33 2.45
C ALA A 57 -6.79 -9.36 1.30
N PHE A 58 -5.75 -8.53 1.38
CA PHE A 58 -4.62 -8.58 0.45
C PHE A 58 -3.87 -9.91 0.56
N LEU A 59 -3.54 -10.35 1.77
CA LEU A 59 -2.80 -11.59 1.98
C LEU A 59 -3.56 -12.81 1.47
N GLU A 60 -4.88 -12.85 1.68
CA GLU A 60 -5.76 -13.91 1.18
C GLU A 60 -5.70 -13.99 -0.35
N GLU A 61 -6.02 -12.90 -1.06
CA GLU A 61 -6.02 -12.88 -2.53
C GLU A 61 -4.61 -13.11 -3.11
N TYR A 62 -3.58 -12.52 -2.50
CA TYR A 62 -2.19 -12.72 -2.93
C TYR A 62 -1.74 -14.18 -2.75
N SER A 63 -2.12 -14.83 -1.65
CA SER A 63 -1.81 -16.24 -1.41
C SER A 63 -2.56 -17.15 -2.38
N GLU A 64 -3.84 -16.87 -2.65
CA GLU A 64 -4.62 -17.60 -3.65
C GLU A 64 -3.96 -17.46 -5.03
N ALA A 65 -3.58 -16.24 -5.42
CA ALA A 65 -2.90 -15.98 -6.68
C ALA A 65 -1.59 -16.76 -6.79
N LEU A 66 -0.79 -16.80 -5.71
CA LEU A 66 0.45 -17.59 -5.66
C LEU A 66 0.19 -19.09 -5.83
N ASP A 67 -0.80 -19.65 -5.13
CA ASP A 67 -1.04 -21.09 -5.08
C ASP A 67 -1.73 -21.62 -6.35
N THR A 68 -2.63 -20.82 -6.93
CA THR A 68 -3.49 -21.25 -8.04
C THR A 68 -3.06 -20.71 -9.39
N ASN A 69 -2.05 -19.82 -9.43
CA ASN A 69 -1.64 -19.10 -10.63
C ASN A 69 -2.79 -18.27 -11.27
N LYS A 70 -3.72 -17.82 -10.44
CA LYS A 70 -4.87 -16.99 -10.81
C LYS A 70 -4.42 -15.58 -11.21
N CYS A 71 -4.97 -15.06 -12.30
CA CYS A 71 -4.67 -13.71 -12.79
C CYS A 71 -5.58 -12.68 -12.12
N LEU A 72 -4.99 -11.76 -11.35
CA LEU A 72 -5.72 -10.77 -10.56
C LEU A 72 -6.52 -9.77 -11.41
N ILE A 73 -6.21 -9.64 -12.71
CA ILE A 73 -6.89 -8.75 -13.66
C ILE A 73 -8.08 -9.42 -14.36
N GLU A 74 -8.10 -10.76 -14.43
CA GLU A 74 -9.13 -11.51 -15.17
C GLU A 74 -10.27 -12.02 -14.26
N ASP A 75 -10.17 -11.81 -12.95
CA ASP A 75 -11.04 -12.40 -11.93
C ASP A 75 -12.48 -11.86 -11.88
N GLY A 76 -12.91 -11.08 -12.87
CA GLY A 76 -14.26 -10.51 -12.92
C GLY A 76 -14.55 -9.51 -11.79
N HIS A 77 -13.51 -9.05 -11.10
CA HIS A 77 -13.60 -8.01 -10.09
C HIS A 77 -13.80 -6.64 -10.74
N ASP A 78 -14.42 -5.74 -9.98
CA ASP A 78 -14.50 -4.33 -10.37
C ASP A 78 -13.12 -3.68 -10.17
N HIS A 79 -12.44 -3.45 -11.29
CA HIS A 79 -11.11 -2.83 -11.34
C HIS A 79 -11.18 -1.31 -11.48
N HIS A 80 -12.33 -0.67 -11.24
CA HIS A 80 -12.49 0.77 -11.43
C HIS A 80 -11.51 1.63 -10.60
N ASP A 81 -11.11 1.15 -9.42
CA ASP A 81 -10.17 1.84 -8.53
C ASP A 81 -8.70 1.40 -8.73
N ASP A 82 -8.43 0.41 -9.59
CA ASP A 82 -7.09 -0.12 -9.81
C ASP A 82 -6.27 0.82 -10.71
N VAL A 83 -5.03 1.11 -10.31
CA VAL A 83 -4.08 1.83 -11.16
C VAL A 83 -3.16 0.81 -11.83
N ILE A 84 -3.28 0.67 -13.15
CA ILE A 84 -2.64 -0.41 -13.91
C ILE A 84 -1.64 0.16 -14.91
N ILE A 85 -0.46 -0.46 -14.97
CA ILE A 85 0.49 -0.35 -16.08
C ILE A 85 0.49 -1.69 -16.81
N ASP A 86 -0.05 -1.72 -18.03
CA ASP A 86 -0.06 -2.88 -18.90
C ASP A 86 1.23 -2.94 -19.73
N VAL A 87 2.00 -4.01 -19.54
CA VAL A 87 3.26 -4.29 -20.24
C VAL A 87 3.17 -5.55 -21.10
N SER A 88 1.95 -5.96 -21.46
CA SER A 88 1.71 -7.10 -22.34
C SER A 88 2.19 -6.84 -23.77
N ASP A 89 2.20 -5.57 -24.19
CA ASP A 89 2.73 -5.16 -25.50
C ASP A 89 4.24 -4.90 -25.43
N GLN A 90 5.03 -5.76 -26.07
CA GLN A 90 6.49 -5.63 -26.13
C GLN A 90 6.97 -4.35 -26.82
N SER A 91 6.18 -3.79 -27.74
CA SER A 91 6.54 -2.52 -28.40
C SER A 91 6.60 -1.35 -27.41
N SER A 92 5.88 -1.47 -26.30
CA SER A 92 5.85 -0.46 -25.24
C SER A 92 7.08 -0.46 -24.34
N TRP A 93 7.90 -1.52 -24.37
CA TRP A 93 9.05 -1.70 -23.47
C TRP A 93 10.24 -0.79 -23.83
N ALA A 94 10.27 -0.28 -25.05
CA ALA A 94 11.35 0.60 -25.53
C ALA A 94 11.31 2.00 -24.90
N SER A 95 10.17 2.40 -24.32
CA SER A 95 9.96 3.73 -23.75
C SER A 95 9.57 3.64 -22.27
N PRO A 96 9.99 4.61 -21.44
CA PRO A 96 9.48 4.71 -20.07
C PRO A 96 7.96 4.86 -20.07
N GLN A 97 7.29 4.11 -19.20
CA GLN A 97 5.86 4.22 -18.98
C GLN A 97 5.62 4.93 -17.66
N GLN A 98 4.70 5.89 -17.64
CA GLN A 98 4.38 6.65 -16.45
C GLN A 98 2.88 6.76 -16.25
N VAL A 99 2.44 6.47 -15.02
CA VAL A 99 1.06 6.68 -14.58
C VAL A 99 1.08 7.52 -13.31
N SER A 100 0.23 8.54 -13.28
CA SER A 100 0.01 9.40 -12.13
C SER A 100 -1.48 9.42 -11.82
N HIS A 101 -1.84 8.97 -10.62
CA HIS A 101 -3.22 8.86 -10.19
C HIS A 101 -3.45 9.68 -8.91
N PRO A 102 -4.24 10.76 -8.97
CA PRO A 102 -4.74 11.43 -7.77
C PRO A 102 -5.90 10.65 -7.18
N PHE A 103 -5.97 10.57 -5.85
CA PHE A 103 -7.09 9.93 -5.14
C PHE A 103 -8.12 10.97 -4.73
N ASP A 104 -9.37 10.52 -4.64
CA ASP A 104 -10.54 11.28 -4.19
C ASP A 104 -11.19 10.58 -2.97
N PRO A 105 -12.25 11.13 -2.36
CA PRO A 105 -12.86 10.48 -1.19
C PRO A 105 -13.37 9.05 -1.44
N SER A 106 -13.88 8.75 -2.64
CA SER A 106 -14.34 7.40 -3.00
C SER A 106 -13.20 6.44 -3.30
N SER A 107 -12.11 6.91 -3.92
CA SER A 107 -10.96 6.07 -4.26
C SER A 107 -9.92 6.00 -3.13
N SER A 108 -9.95 6.86 -2.11
CA SER A 108 -9.06 6.78 -0.94
C SER A 108 -9.12 5.43 -0.21
N GLY A 109 -8.00 4.98 0.36
CA GLY A 109 -7.92 3.68 1.03
C GLY A 109 -6.52 3.08 1.09
N LEU A 110 -6.44 1.81 1.45
CA LEU A 110 -5.20 1.04 1.52
C LEU A 110 -4.91 0.36 0.18
N TYR A 111 -3.72 0.59 -0.36
CA TYR A 111 -3.32 0.06 -1.66
C TYR A 111 -2.03 -0.75 -1.59
N TYR A 112 -1.94 -1.78 -2.43
CA TYR A 112 -0.75 -2.63 -2.57
C TYR A 112 -0.28 -2.64 -4.03
N LEU A 113 1.04 -2.51 -4.22
CA LEU A 113 1.67 -2.55 -5.54
C LEU A 113 2.15 -3.97 -5.85
N ILE A 114 1.57 -4.55 -6.89
CA ILE A 114 1.75 -5.94 -7.29
C ILE A 114 2.24 -5.95 -8.74
N PHE A 115 3.27 -6.73 -9.03
CA PHE A 115 3.56 -7.16 -10.40
C PHE A 115 2.98 -8.54 -10.62
N GLN A 116 2.35 -8.76 -11.76
CA GLN A 116 1.84 -10.06 -12.13
C GLN A 116 2.05 -10.35 -13.62
N ARG A 117 2.40 -11.60 -13.92
CA ARG A 117 2.39 -12.19 -15.25
C ARG A 117 1.31 -13.26 -15.30
N CYS A 118 0.29 -13.03 -16.11
CA CYS A 118 -0.84 -13.93 -16.29
C CYS A 118 -0.57 -14.91 -17.43
N SER A 119 -0.94 -16.18 -17.22
CA SER A 119 -0.88 -17.26 -18.21
C SER A 119 0.43 -17.33 -19.01
N PRO A 120 1.58 -17.64 -18.37
CA PRO A 120 2.79 -17.93 -19.13
C PRO A 120 2.57 -19.20 -19.96
N THR A 121 2.36 -19.06 -21.26
CA THR A 121 2.33 -20.17 -22.21
C THR A 121 3.72 -20.79 -22.34
N GLY A 122 3.80 -22.08 -22.69
CA GLY A 122 5.07 -22.78 -22.96
C GLY A 122 5.59 -23.70 -21.85
N ASP A 123 6.50 -24.61 -22.22
CA ASP A 123 7.15 -25.56 -21.32
C ASP A 123 8.18 -24.89 -20.37
N ASP A 124 8.68 -23.70 -20.73
CA ASP A 124 9.64 -22.91 -19.97
C ASP A 124 8.94 -21.84 -19.10
N LYS A 125 8.16 -22.27 -18.09
CA LYS A 125 7.39 -21.38 -17.17
C LYS A 125 8.23 -20.35 -16.38
N HIS A 126 9.55 -20.38 -16.50
CA HIS A 126 10.49 -19.62 -15.68
C HIS A 126 11.31 -18.61 -16.50
N HIS A 127 10.64 -17.75 -17.27
CA HIS A 127 11.30 -16.60 -17.87
C HIS A 127 11.73 -15.59 -16.80
N LYS A 128 12.97 -15.12 -16.89
CA LYS A 128 13.46 -14.04 -16.02
C LYS A 128 12.84 -12.72 -16.48
N VAL A 129 12.18 -12.04 -15.56
CA VAL A 129 11.71 -10.67 -15.77
C VAL A 129 12.75 -9.71 -15.19
N SER A 130 12.96 -8.57 -15.82
CA SER A 130 13.82 -7.49 -15.32
C SER A 130 13.16 -6.16 -15.60
N PHE A 131 13.11 -5.30 -14.60
CA PHE A 131 12.50 -3.97 -14.69
C PHE A 131 13.09 -3.02 -13.67
N LEU A 132 12.95 -1.72 -13.94
CA LEU A 132 13.19 -0.64 -12.99
C LEU A 132 11.87 0.06 -12.71
N LEU A 133 11.31 -0.17 -11.52
CA LEU A 133 10.09 0.52 -11.07
C LEU A 133 10.42 1.58 -10.01
N ASN A 134 10.07 2.82 -10.33
CA ASN A 134 10.08 3.95 -9.43
C ASN A 134 8.64 4.26 -9.03
N HIS A 135 8.32 4.06 -7.75
CA HIS A 135 7.04 4.47 -7.17
C HIS A 135 7.26 5.66 -6.25
N HIS A 136 6.35 6.63 -6.32
CA HIS A 136 6.30 7.78 -5.43
C HIS A 136 4.87 7.92 -4.93
N PHE A 137 4.68 7.58 -3.66
CA PHE A 137 3.40 7.62 -2.97
C PHE A 137 3.46 8.71 -1.92
N ALA A 138 2.48 9.61 -1.96
CA ALA A 138 2.40 10.69 -1.00
C ALA A 138 0.96 11.10 -0.75
N ASN A 139 0.71 11.51 0.48
CA ASN A 139 -0.46 12.29 0.88
C ASN A 139 -0.08 13.77 0.91
N TYR A 140 -1.08 14.66 0.90
CA TYR A 140 -0.84 16.09 0.95
C TYR A 140 -1.67 16.72 2.06
N ALA A 141 -1.03 17.57 2.87
CA ALA A 141 -1.71 18.38 3.86
C ALA A 141 -2.54 19.49 3.19
N GLU A 142 -3.41 20.15 3.95
CA GLU A 142 -4.26 21.25 3.43
C GLU A 142 -3.44 22.43 2.87
N ASP A 143 -2.22 22.61 3.36
CA ASP A 143 -1.26 23.63 2.89
C ASP A 143 -0.45 23.19 1.66
N GLY A 144 -0.75 22.01 1.11
CA GLY A 144 -0.09 21.44 -0.06
C GLY A 144 1.29 20.82 0.22
N ARG A 145 1.72 20.76 1.50
CA ARG A 145 2.96 20.06 1.85
C ARG A 145 2.78 18.56 1.69
N GLU A 146 3.83 17.96 1.14
CA GLU A 146 3.91 16.52 0.94
C GLU A 146 4.12 15.79 2.27
N ASP A 147 3.31 14.75 2.47
CA ASP A 147 3.38 13.83 3.60
C ASP A 147 3.55 12.41 3.06
N HIS A 148 4.76 11.88 3.22
CA HIS A 148 5.10 10.53 2.79
C HIS A 148 4.56 9.45 3.74
N LEU A 149 3.86 9.82 4.81
CA LEU A 149 3.24 8.88 5.72
C LEU A 149 1.93 8.34 5.12
N SER A 150 1.77 7.02 5.21
CA SER A 150 0.49 6.36 5.02
C SER A 150 -0.52 6.90 6.03
N VAL A 151 -1.81 6.95 5.69
CA VAL A 151 -2.88 7.43 6.61
C VAL A 151 -2.85 6.72 7.98
N GLY A 152 -2.42 5.46 8.04
CA GLY A 152 -2.28 4.71 9.30
C GLY A 152 -1.08 5.13 10.17
N GLU A 153 -0.12 5.85 9.60
CA GLU A 153 1.13 6.29 10.24
C GLU A 153 1.15 7.80 10.51
N GLN A 154 0.19 8.54 9.96
CA GLN A 154 0.05 9.97 10.21
C GLN A 154 -0.16 10.25 11.69
N PRO A 155 0.49 11.27 12.26
CA PRO A 155 0.26 11.63 13.66
C PRO A 155 -1.21 12.01 13.84
N LEU A 156 -1.87 11.45 14.86
CA LEU A 156 -3.20 11.89 15.31
C LEU A 156 -3.03 12.82 16.53
N PRO A 157 -2.57 14.07 16.37
CA PRO A 157 -2.29 14.96 17.49
C PRO A 157 -3.53 15.24 18.35
N THR A 158 -4.72 15.22 17.75
CA THR A 158 -5.99 15.41 18.44
C THR A 158 -6.28 14.28 19.43
N ILE A 159 -6.08 13.02 19.03
CA ILE A 159 -6.34 11.88 19.92
C ILE A 159 -5.34 11.86 21.08
N TYR A 160 -4.07 12.14 20.81
CA TYR A 160 -3.05 12.26 21.84
C TYR A 160 -3.33 13.41 22.81
N ALA A 161 -3.83 14.55 22.33
CA ALA A 161 -4.24 15.67 23.18
C ALA A 161 -5.43 15.29 24.07
N ILE A 162 -6.45 14.61 23.51
CA ILE A 162 -7.61 14.14 24.28
C ILE A 162 -7.18 13.17 25.38
N PHE A 163 -6.40 12.14 25.05
CA PHE A 163 -5.88 11.20 26.05
C PHE A 163 -4.99 11.89 27.07
N GLY A 164 -4.13 12.82 26.65
CA GLY A 164 -3.31 13.64 27.53
C GLY A 164 -4.14 14.42 28.55
N MET A 165 -5.23 15.06 28.12
CA MET A 165 -6.15 15.77 29.02
C MET A 165 -6.87 14.84 30.00
N LEU A 166 -7.32 13.67 29.53
CA LEU A 166 -7.97 12.67 30.39
C LEU A 166 -7.00 12.16 31.47
N TYR A 167 -5.75 11.85 31.10
CA TYR A 167 -4.72 11.44 32.05
C TYR A 167 -4.39 12.56 33.04
N ALA A 168 -4.30 13.82 32.60
CA ALA A 168 -4.09 14.95 33.49
C ALA A 168 -5.23 15.12 34.51
N ALA A 169 -6.49 14.97 34.07
CA ALA A 169 -7.65 15.03 34.96
C ALA A 169 -7.67 13.89 35.98
N ALA A 170 -7.36 12.66 35.54
CA ALA A 170 -7.23 11.50 36.43
C ALA A 170 -6.12 11.70 37.46
N ALA A 171 -4.95 12.20 37.04
CA ALA A 171 -3.85 12.53 37.93
C ALA A 171 -4.23 13.61 38.96
N ALA A 172 -4.93 14.66 38.54
CA ALA A 172 -5.44 15.70 39.45
C ALA A 172 -6.44 15.12 40.46
N GLY A 173 -7.37 14.27 40.01
CA GLY A 173 -8.31 13.56 40.87
C GLY A 173 -7.61 12.68 41.91
N TRP A 174 -6.58 11.94 41.49
CA TRP A 174 -5.74 11.13 42.38
C TRP A 174 -5.01 11.98 43.43
N VAL A 175 -4.36 13.09 43.02
CA VAL A 175 -3.69 14.01 43.94
C VAL A 175 -4.67 14.60 44.96
N LEU A 176 -5.88 14.97 44.53
CA LEU A 176 -6.92 15.48 45.43
C LEU A 176 -7.41 14.42 46.42
N ALA A 177 -7.60 13.18 45.97
CA ALA A 177 -7.98 12.06 46.83
C ALA A 177 -6.91 11.79 47.89
N VAL A 178 -5.63 11.72 47.51
CA VAL A 178 -4.51 11.54 48.44
C VAL A 178 -4.46 12.68 49.46
N ARG A 179 -4.62 13.95 49.02
CA ARG A 179 -4.65 15.11 49.93
C ARG A 179 -5.82 15.05 50.91
N ARG A 180 -7.01 14.63 50.46
CA ARG A 180 -8.20 14.47 51.30
C ARG A 180 -8.02 13.35 52.33
N ALA A 181 -7.51 12.20 51.90
CA ALA A 181 -7.22 11.07 52.79
C ALA A 181 -6.24 11.45 53.89
N LYS A 182 -5.12 12.10 53.53
CA LYS A 182 -4.14 12.61 54.51
C LYS A 182 -4.79 13.57 55.52
N LYS A 183 -5.62 14.51 55.06
CA LYS A 183 -6.29 15.47 55.95
C LYS A 183 -7.26 14.77 56.92
N ALA A 184 -7.95 13.72 56.48
CA ALA A 184 -8.85 12.95 57.33
C ALA A 184 -8.10 12.19 58.44
N GLU A 185 -6.95 11.59 58.15
CA GLU A 185 -6.12 10.90 59.15
C GLU A 185 -5.58 11.86 60.22
N PHE A 186 -5.05 13.03 59.83
CA PHE A 186 -4.55 14.02 60.80
C PHE A 186 -5.66 14.72 61.59
N GLY A 187 -6.85 14.87 61.02
CA GLY A 187 -8.02 15.44 61.72
C GLY A 187 -8.69 14.49 62.71
N ALA A 188 -8.52 13.17 62.54
CA ALA A 188 -9.04 12.15 63.45
C ALA A 188 -8.08 11.85 64.63
N ALA A 189 -6.84 12.34 64.59
CA ALA A 189 -5.81 12.14 65.60
C ALA A 189 -5.64 13.33 66.57
N SER A 190 -6.49 14.36 66.48
CA SER A 190 -6.56 15.53 67.37
C SER A 190 -7.88 15.56 68.13
#